data_AF-A0A356KXC6-F1
#
_entry.id   AF-A0A356KXC6-F1
#
_cell.length_a   1.000
_cell.length_b   1.000
_cell.length_c   1.000
_cell.angle_alpha   90.00
_cell.angle_beta   90.00
_cell.angle_gamma   90.00
#
_symmetry.space_group_name_H-M   'P 1'
#
loop_
_entity.id
_entity.type
_entity.pdbx_description
1 polymer ?
#
loop_
_entity_poly.entity_id
_entity_poly.type
_entity_poly.pdbx_seq_one_letter_code
_entity_poly.pdbx_strand_id
1 'polypeptide(L)'
;MSNVIPFSTEKAALAVFDPEVLQGRVRESADWWHRQPQHVVEEVAEGQIGVFPIGRHGSYRTALRVGEGPNEAEQPYVVAAAEGHGLSVVSGRVFVGAVERLPGDGMGQIISQIPDTGELLEVPEGNYAIVVHVLHWRDEDAFYDEDNEVLGHAPPDYLVELRPVEARLQVRSSPPPLRDLIPKAERKGQAKIAFQPRRKRSLSTAPVAVGRGRRRRVSIDPEVVGTGSGPPKPPRHVPAEVAAYHYDTVVAAFKEVVDGNTLAPPAELPVQRLIFQPRDKNLAAHEVEVDVLLKKITRLREQARMLEGKVNGNKNLSRYDTAGLQEPVTLLQQALDEMLCHVSRNAVFEPKEPPPSLPSDPPPPPRPPQPRLTLD
;
A
#
# COMPACT_ATOMS: atom_id res chain seq x y z
N MET A 1 -3.77 -30.36 10.72
CA MET A 1 -2.63 -29.43 10.57
C MET A 1 -3.19 -28.14 10.02
N SER A 2 -3.06 -27.03 10.75
CA SER A 2 -3.56 -25.74 10.26
C SER A 2 -2.74 -25.30 9.06
N ASN A 3 -3.41 -24.88 8.00
CA ASN A 3 -2.74 -24.38 6.80
C ASN A 3 -2.09 -23.05 7.16
N VAL A 4 -0.76 -22.98 7.13
CA VAL A 4 -0.02 -21.74 7.33
C VAL A 4 0.07 -21.02 6.00
N ILE A 5 -0.46 -19.82 5.96
CA ILE A 5 -0.70 -19.02 4.76
C ILE A 5 0.38 -17.94 4.67
N PRO A 6 1.26 -17.98 3.67
CA PRO A 6 2.21 -16.90 3.43
C PRO A 6 1.49 -15.68 2.85
N PHE A 7 1.88 -14.49 3.31
CA PHE A 7 1.46 -13.24 2.67
C PHE A 7 2.54 -12.17 2.80
N SER A 8 2.62 -11.29 1.81
CA SER A 8 3.48 -10.11 1.81
C SER A 8 2.62 -8.86 1.69
N THR A 9 2.97 -7.82 2.44
CA THR A 9 2.22 -6.56 2.45
C THR A 9 3.18 -5.36 2.37
N GLU A 10 2.85 -4.45 1.47
CA GLU A 10 3.46 -3.12 1.29
C GLU A 10 2.69 -2.02 2.03
N LYS A 11 1.53 -2.34 2.58
CA LYS A 11 0.72 -1.43 3.39
C LYS A 11 0.75 -1.77 4.88
N ALA A 12 1.51 -2.81 5.24
CA ALA A 12 1.77 -3.20 6.62
C ALA A 12 0.47 -3.45 7.42
N ALA A 13 -0.50 -4.14 6.82
CA ALA A 13 -1.72 -4.56 7.51
C ALA A 13 -2.19 -5.93 7.06
N LEU A 14 -2.84 -6.64 7.98
CA LEU A 14 -3.52 -7.92 7.79
C LEU A 14 -5.02 -7.65 7.64
N ALA A 15 -5.66 -8.20 6.62
CA ALA A 15 -7.10 -8.14 6.41
C ALA A 15 -7.75 -9.52 6.58
N VAL A 16 -8.95 -9.51 7.14
CA VAL A 16 -9.83 -10.66 7.31
C VAL A 16 -11.24 -10.24 6.90
N PHE A 17 -11.77 -10.80 5.82
CA PHE A 17 -13.08 -10.36 5.31
C PHE A 17 -13.76 -11.42 4.45
N ASP A 18 -15.09 -11.34 4.37
CA ASP A 18 -15.86 -12.04 3.34
C ASP A 18 -15.96 -11.15 2.09
N PRO A 19 -15.55 -11.63 0.89
CA PRO A 19 -15.59 -10.82 -0.33
C PRO A 19 -16.98 -10.32 -0.70
N GLU A 20 -18.04 -11.05 -0.34
CA GLU A 20 -19.42 -10.71 -0.70
C GLU A 20 -19.92 -9.46 0.02
N VAL A 21 -19.44 -9.22 1.25
CA VAL A 21 -19.73 -8.01 2.02
C VAL A 21 -19.17 -6.75 1.34
N LEU A 22 -18.09 -6.88 0.57
CA LEU A 22 -17.38 -5.75 -0.04
C LEU A 22 -17.73 -5.51 -1.51
N GLN A 23 -18.79 -6.12 -2.04
CA GLN A 23 -19.21 -5.92 -3.44
C GLN A 23 -19.51 -4.45 -3.77
N GLY A 24 -19.97 -3.66 -2.79
CA GLY A 24 -20.20 -2.23 -2.95
C GLY A 24 -18.93 -1.38 -3.11
N ARG A 25 -17.77 -1.89 -2.63
CA ARG A 25 -16.50 -1.16 -2.62
C ARG A 25 -15.65 -1.35 -3.86
N VAL A 26 -16.07 -2.21 -4.80
CA VAL A 26 -15.29 -2.56 -6.01
C VAL A 26 -14.86 -1.33 -6.81
N ARG A 27 -15.69 -0.29 -6.88
CA ARG A 27 -15.44 0.94 -7.66
C ARG A 27 -14.84 2.09 -6.82
N GLU A 28 -14.67 1.89 -5.53
CA GLU A 28 -14.03 2.88 -4.64
C GLU A 28 -12.52 2.89 -4.86
N SER A 29 -11.84 3.93 -4.39
CA SER A 29 -10.36 3.99 -4.43
C SER A 29 -9.74 2.83 -3.66
N ALA A 30 -8.68 2.18 -4.16
CA ALA A 30 -8.00 1.07 -3.47
C ALA A 30 -7.50 1.38 -2.05
N ASP A 31 -7.40 2.65 -1.68
CA ASP A 31 -7.03 3.10 -0.33
C ASP A 31 -8.26 3.54 0.51
N TRP A 32 -9.50 3.18 0.14
CA TRP A 32 -10.72 3.58 0.87
C TRP A 32 -10.71 3.16 2.34
N TRP A 33 -10.04 2.04 2.64
CA TRP A 33 -9.87 1.48 3.98
C TRP A 33 -8.75 2.18 4.79
N HIS A 34 -7.88 2.95 4.13
CA HIS A 34 -6.77 3.68 4.76
C HIS A 34 -7.23 5.08 5.23
N ARG A 35 -8.32 5.13 5.98
CA ARG A 35 -8.77 6.35 6.68
C ARG A 35 -8.35 6.28 8.13
N GLN A 36 -7.70 7.34 8.62
CA GLN A 36 -7.32 7.45 10.03
C GLN A 36 -8.36 8.30 10.78
N PRO A 37 -8.86 7.84 11.95
CA PRO A 37 -8.63 6.52 12.54
C PRO A 37 -9.43 5.41 11.84
N GLN A 38 -8.90 4.19 11.83
CA GLN A 38 -9.43 3.06 11.03
C GLN A 38 -10.89 2.67 11.34
N HIS A 39 -11.34 2.87 12.57
CA HIS A 39 -12.74 2.64 12.98
C HIS A 39 -13.75 3.64 12.38
N VAL A 40 -13.29 4.61 11.57
CA VAL A 40 -14.16 5.50 10.78
C VAL A 40 -14.53 4.87 9.44
N VAL A 41 -13.85 3.80 9.04
CA VAL A 41 -14.25 2.99 7.89
C VAL A 41 -15.49 2.19 8.28
N GLU A 42 -16.59 2.42 7.57
CA GLU A 42 -17.93 1.91 7.89
C GLU A 42 -17.94 0.38 8.10
N GLU A 43 -17.34 -0.38 7.19
CA GLU A 43 -17.29 -1.84 7.27
C GLU A 43 -16.50 -2.35 8.47
N VAL A 44 -15.45 -1.62 8.85
CA VAL A 44 -14.68 -1.93 10.06
C VAL A 44 -15.51 -1.57 11.29
N ALA A 45 -16.10 -0.38 11.33
CA ALA A 45 -16.92 0.13 12.44
C ALA A 45 -18.11 -0.79 12.74
N GLU A 46 -18.76 -1.29 11.69
CA GLU A 46 -19.90 -2.19 11.78
C GLU A 46 -19.53 -3.65 12.07
N GLY A 47 -18.24 -3.96 12.17
CA GLY A 47 -17.76 -5.32 12.41
C GLY A 47 -18.04 -6.27 11.25
N GLN A 48 -18.05 -5.74 10.03
CA GLN A 48 -18.22 -6.55 8.83
C GLN A 48 -16.88 -7.15 8.38
N ILE A 49 -15.77 -6.43 8.58
CA ILE A 49 -14.41 -6.86 8.25
C ILE A 49 -13.42 -6.55 9.39
N GLY A 50 -12.34 -7.32 9.43
CA GLY A 50 -11.19 -7.04 10.29
C GLY A 50 -10.00 -6.51 9.49
N VAL A 51 -9.43 -5.39 9.93
CA VAL A 51 -8.16 -4.89 9.38
C VAL A 51 -7.24 -4.52 10.53
N PHE A 52 -6.09 -5.19 10.60
CA PHE A 52 -5.15 -5.10 11.71
C PHE A 52 -3.83 -4.51 11.22
N PRO A 53 -3.44 -3.31 11.69
CA PRO A 53 -2.12 -2.77 11.37
C PRO A 53 -1.04 -3.70 11.89
N ILE A 54 -0.05 -4.02 11.06
CA ILE A 54 1.14 -4.80 11.44
C ILE A 54 2.26 -3.85 11.91
N GLY A 55 2.36 -2.67 11.30
CA GLY A 55 3.35 -1.64 11.65
C GLY A 55 4.66 -1.71 10.86
N ARG A 56 4.86 -2.74 10.03
CA ARG A 56 5.98 -2.81 9.08
C ARG A 56 5.66 -3.62 7.83
N HIS A 57 6.16 -3.18 6.68
CA HIS A 57 6.13 -3.95 5.43
C HIS A 57 6.96 -5.23 5.53
N GLY A 58 6.61 -6.24 4.75
CA GLY A 58 7.40 -7.47 4.65
C GLY A 58 6.53 -8.71 4.41
N SER A 59 7.19 -9.87 4.52
CA SER A 59 6.60 -11.18 4.35
C SER A 59 6.34 -11.84 5.70
N TYR A 60 5.12 -12.32 5.86
CA TYR A 60 4.58 -12.86 7.10
C TYR A 60 3.85 -14.18 6.81
N ARG A 61 3.57 -14.91 7.89
CA ARG A 61 2.81 -16.16 7.87
C ARG A 61 1.60 -15.98 8.77
N THR A 62 0.42 -16.34 8.29
CA THR A 62 -0.81 -16.30 9.09
C THR A 62 -1.48 -17.67 9.10
N ALA A 63 -2.31 -17.95 10.09
CA ALA A 63 -3.23 -19.08 10.07
C ALA A 63 -4.62 -18.57 10.49
N LEU A 64 -5.67 -19.22 10.03
CA LEU A 64 -7.05 -18.92 10.44
C LEU A 64 -7.71 -20.18 11.00
N ARG A 65 -8.37 -20.03 12.16
CA ARG A 65 -9.12 -21.10 12.84
C ARG A 65 -10.45 -20.59 13.33
N VAL A 66 -11.46 -21.46 13.34
CA VAL A 66 -12.80 -21.16 13.84
C VAL A 66 -12.99 -21.86 15.19
N GLY A 67 -13.21 -21.10 16.26
CA GLY A 67 -13.44 -21.60 17.61
C GLY A 67 -12.23 -22.24 18.30
N GLU A 68 -11.05 -22.22 17.67
CA GLU A 68 -9.82 -22.83 18.19
C GLU A 68 -8.72 -21.79 18.27
N GLY A 69 -8.26 -21.50 19.49
CA GLY A 69 -7.11 -20.63 19.74
C GLY A 69 -5.75 -21.28 19.43
N PRO A 70 -4.66 -20.75 19.98
CA PRO A 70 -3.33 -21.35 19.88
C PRO A 70 -3.32 -22.77 20.48
N ASN A 71 -2.64 -23.70 19.81
CA ASN A 71 -2.47 -25.07 20.32
C ASN A 71 -1.27 -25.15 21.30
N GLU A 72 -1.07 -26.31 21.92
CA GLU A 72 0.03 -26.52 22.90
C GLU A 72 1.43 -26.21 22.34
N ALA A 73 1.67 -26.45 21.04
CA ALA A 73 2.95 -26.16 20.40
C ALA A 73 3.15 -24.67 20.10
N GLU A 74 2.07 -23.91 19.95
CA GLU A 74 2.08 -22.47 19.66
C GLU A 74 2.09 -21.61 20.92
N GLN A 75 1.46 -22.10 21.99
CA GLN A 75 1.29 -21.39 23.26
C GLN A 75 2.59 -20.75 23.80
N PRO A 76 3.77 -21.41 23.74
CA PRO A 76 5.02 -20.81 24.20
C PRO A 76 5.44 -19.55 23.45
N TYR A 77 4.98 -19.38 22.21
CA TYR A 77 5.35 -18.26 21.34
C TYR A 77 4.35 -17.12 21.35
N VAL A 78 3.15 -17.32 21.92
CA VAL A 78 2.12 -16.27 21.99
C VAL A 78 2.58 -15.17 22.94
N VAL A 79 2.83 -13.98 22.41
CA VAL A 79 3.28 -12.82 23.21
C VAL A 79 2.16 -11.82 23.48
N ALA A 80 1.13 -11.79 22.65
CA ALA A 80 -0.01 -10.90 22.78
C ALA A 80 -1.21 -11.35 21.93
N ALA A 81 -2.35 -10.72 22.13
CA ALA A 81 -3.53 -10.85 21.27
C ALA A 81 -4.17 -9.48 21.04
N ALA A 82 -4.64 -9.24 19.82
CA ALA A 82 -5.46 -8.10 19.45
C ALA A 82 -6.92 -8.54 19.30
N GLU A 83 -7.83 -7.86 19.99
CA GLU A 83 -9.27 -8.16 19.99
C GLU A 83 -10.10 -6.94 19.56
N GLY A 84 -11.42 -7.08 19.58
CA GLY A 84 -12.36 -5.97 19.40
C GLY A 84 -12.79 -5.70 17.96
N HIS A 85 -12.50 -6.62 17.02
CA HIS A 85 -12.99 -6.58 15.64
C HIS A 85 -14.08 -7.63 15.43
N GLY A 86 -15.07 -7.28 14.59
CA GLY A 86 -16.10 -8.19 14.10
C GLY A 86 -15.81 -8.66 12.68
N LEU A 87 -16.42 -9.79 12.31
CA LEU A 87 -16.50 -10.29 10.94
C LEU A 87 -17.92 -10.77 10.66
N SER A 88 -18.48 -10.40 9.51
CA SER A 88 -19.72 -10.97 8.99
C SER A 88 -19.38 -11.89 7.83
N VAL A 89 -19.68 -13.18 7.97
CA VAL A 89 -19.51 -14.17 6.90
C VAL A 89 -20.88 -14.46 6.29
N VAL A 90 -21.05 -14.10 5.02
CA VAL A 90 -22.31 -14.17 4.25
C VAL A 90 -22.23 -15.22 3.15
N SER A 91 -21.06 -15.38 2.53
CA SER A 91 -20.84 -16.28 1.39
C SER A 91 -20.31 -17.66 1.79
N GLY A 92 -20.04 -17.87 3.08
CA GLY A 92 -19.34 -19.05 3.59
C GLY A 92 -17.83 -19.06 3.27
N ARG A 93 -17.26 -17.92 2.85
CA ARG A 93 -15.85 -17.82 2.47
C ARG A 93 -15.20 -16.58 3.07
N VAL A 94 -14.03 -16.76 3.66
CA VAL A 94 -13.27 -15.69 4.31
C VAL A 94 -11.88 -15.63 3.71
N PHE A 95 -11.49 -14.44 3.28
CA PHE A 95 -10.12 -14.14 2.89
C PHE A 95 -9.33 -13.71 4.12
N VAL A 96 -8.10 -14.22 4.24
CA VAL A 96 -7.11 -13.79 5.25
C VAL A 96 -5.76 -13.55 4.58
N GLY A 97 -5.18 -12.35 4.80
CA GLY A 97 -3.88 -12.01 4.23
C GLY A 97 -3.64 -10.52 4.08
N ALA A 98 -2.95 -10.15 3.00
CA ALA A 98 -2.55 -8.78 2.71
C ALA A 98 -3.76 -7.86 2.47
N VAL A 99 -3.74 -6.68 3.09
CA VAL A 99 -4.82 -5.68 2.97
C VAL A 99 -5.03 -5.18 1.54
N GLU A 100 -3.99 -5.28 0.71
CA GLU A 100 -3.98 -4.94 -0.71
C GLU A 100 -4.95 -5.79 -1.55
N ARG A 101 -5.50 -6.86 -0.96
CA ARG A 101 -6.52 -7.70 -1.58
C ARG A 101 -7.95 -7.22 -1.32
N LEU A 102 -8.15 -6.19 -0.50
CA LEU A 102 -9.46 -5.54 -0.39
C LEU A 102 -9.90 -5.00 -1.76
N PRO A 103 -11.18 -5.16 -2.16
CA PRO A 103 -11.71 -4.63 -3.41
C PRO A 103 -11.51 -3.12 -3.55
N GLY A 104 -11.23 -2.66 -4.78
CA GLY A 104 -11.08 -1.24 -5.12
C GLY A 104 -10.64 -1.03 -6.58
N ASP A 105 -10.59 0.23 -6.99
CA ASP A 105 -10.17 0.78 -8.30
C ASP A 105 -10.90 0.20 -9.52
N GLY A 106 -12.10 -0.35 -9.32
CA GLY A 106 -12.92 -0.94 -10.38
C GLY A 106 -12.40 -2.29 -10.89
N MET A 107 -11.33 -2.83 -10.31
CA MET A 107 -10.60 -3.99 -10.83
C MET A 107 -10.92 -5.32 -10.12
N GLY A 108 -11.72 -5.32 -9.04
CA GLY A 108 -11.77 -6.48 -8.14
C GLY A 108 -13.16 -6.89 -7.65
N GLN A 109 -13.88 -7.73 -8.41
CA GLN A 109 -14.92 -8.60 -7.82
C GLN A 109 -14.39 -10.00 -7.50
N ILE A 110 -13.34 -10.45 -8.19
CA ILE A 110 -12.82 -11.81 -8.08
C ILE A 110 -11.52 -11.74 -7.31
N ILE A 111 -11.53 -12.16 -6.04
CA ILE A 111 -10.29 -12.49 -5.34
C ILE A 111 -9.74 -13.74 -6.02
N SER A 112 -8.91 -13.53 -7.03
CA SER A 112 -8.06 -14.56 -7.58
C SER A 112 -7.04 -14.99 -6.51
N GLN A 113 -6.71 -16.28 -6.47
CA GLN A 113 -5.59 -16.76 -5.68
C GLN A 113 -4.30 -16.22 -6.31
N ILE A 114 -3.73 -15.20 -5.68
CA ILE A 114 -2.41 -14.67 -6.02
C ILE A 114 -1.45 -15.20 -4.95
N PRO A 115 -0.38 -15.92 -5.34
CA PRO A 115 0.63 -16.40 -4.41
C PRO A 115 1.13 -15.29 -3.49
N ASP A 116 1.42 -15.63 -2.24
CA ASP A 116 2.00 -14.72 -1.25
C ASP A 116 1.17 -13.45 -0.96
N THR A 117 -0.14 -13.47 -1.19
CA THR A 117 -1.03 -12.37 -0.79
C THR A 117 -2.05 -12.76 0.28
N GLY A 118 -2.17 -14.05 0.60
CA GLY A 118 -3.22 -14.59 1.46
C GLY A 118 -3.98 -15.73 0.80
N GLU A 119 -5.04 -16.20 1.46
CA GLU A 119 -5.85 -17.32 0.99
C GLU A 119 -7.34 -17.09 1.31
N LEU A 120 -8.20 -17.64 0.44
CA LEU A 120 -9.65 -17.70 0.65
C LEU A 120 -10.00 -19.08 1.22
N LEU A 121 -10.60 -19.10 2.41
CA LEU A 121 -10.91 -20.29 3.17
C LEU A 121 -12.42 -20.46 3.32
N GLU A 122 -12.88 -21.70 3.41
CA GLU A 122 -14.27 -22.00 3.76
C GLU A 122 -14.48 -21.79 5.27
N VAL A 123 -15.45 -20.95 5.61
CA VAL A 123 -15.83 -20.62 6.99
C VAL A 123 -17.35 -20.61 7.03
N PRO A 124 -18.02 -21.26 8.01
CA PRO A 124 -19.47 -21.23 8.08
C PRO A 124 -20.02 -19.79 8.10
N GLU A 125 -21.21 -19.61 7.54
CA GLU A 125 -21.91 -18.32 7.60
C GLU A 125 -22.23 -17.96 9.05
N GLY A 126 -22.11 -16.69 9.39
CA GLY A 126 -22.34 -16.21 10.76
C GLY A 126 -21.58 -14.94 11.09
N ASN A 127 -21.75 -14.49 12.33
CA ASN A 127 -21.00 -13.37 12.89
C ASN A 127 -19.89 -13.91 13.79
N TYR A 128 -18.71 -13.30 13.72
CA TYR A 128 -17.55 -13.71 14.49
C TYR A 128 -16.88 -12.53 15.19
N ALA A 129 -16.35 -12.78 16.38
CA ALA A 129 -15.31 -11.95 16.97
C ALA A 129 -13.96 -12.41 16.42
N ILE A 130 -13.14 -11.47 15.98
CA ILE A 130 -11.79 -11.75 15.51
C ILE A 130 -10.81 -11.53 16.66
N VAL A 131 -10.00 -12.53 16.95
CA VAL A 131 -8.84 -12.42 17.83
C VAL A 131 -7.59 -12.75 17.04
N VAL A 132 -6.64 -11.83 17.00
CA VAL A 132 -5.35 -12.04 16.33
C VAL A 132 -4.28 -12.24 17.38
N HIS A 133 -3.84 -13.49 17.55
CA HIS A 133 -2.71 -13.85 18.42
C HIS A 133 -1.41 -13.56 17.68
N VAL A 134 -0.48 -12.88 18.36
CA VAL A 134 0.85 -12.57 17.85
C VAL A 134 1.84 -13.59 18.39
N LEU A 135 2.49 -14.34 17.51
CA LEU A 135 3.44 -15.38 17.87
C LEU A 135 4.87 -14.91 17.54
N HIS A 136 5.74 -14.90 18.55
CA HIS A 136 7.13 -14.48 18.43
C HIS A 136 8.07 -15.69 18.48
N TRP A 137 8.21 -16.38 17.34
CA TRP A 137 9.05 -17.57 17.19
C TRP A 137 10.33 -17.32 16.37
N ARG A 138 10.44 -16.17 15.69
CA ARG A 138 11.52 -15.87 14.74
C ARG A 138 12.92 -15.75 15.37
N ASP A 139 13.00 -15.69 16.68
CA ASP A 139 14.26 -15.69 17.43
C ASP A 139 14.74 -17.11 17.77
N GLU A 140 13.96 -18.14 17.43
CA GLU A 140 14.28 -19.54 17.70
C GLU A 140 14.93 -20.21 16.49
N ASP A 141 16.21 -20.60 16.64
CA ASP A 141 16.98 -21.30 15.59
C ASP A 141 16.32 -22.60 15.12
N ALA A 142 15.47 -23.23 15.95
CA ALA A 142 14.80 -24.49 15.64
C ALA A 142 13.84 -24.42 14.43
N PHE A 143 13.43 -23.22 14.03
CA PHE A 143 12.52 -23.02 12.89
C PHE A 143 13.22 -22.62 11.60
N TYR A 144 14.55 -22.71 11.56
CA TYR A 144 15.37 -22.38 10.41
C TYR A 144 16.22 -23.58 9.99
N ASP A 145 16.43 -23.74 8.68
CA ASP A 145 17.38 -24.72 8.16
C ASP A 145 18.83 -24.19 8.11
N GLU A 146 19.74 -24.96 7.51
CA GLU A 146 21.15 -24.58 7.38
C GLU A 146 21.39 -23.33 6.52
N ASP A 147 20.45 -23.02 5.61
CA ASP A 147 20.49 -21.87 4.72
C ASP A 147 19.75 -20.65 5.30
N ASN A 148 19.26 -20.76 6.55
CA ASN A 148 18.46 -19.75 7.23
C ASN A 148 17.10 -19.51 6.56
N GLU A 149 16.57 -20.51 5.87
CA GLU A 149 15.21 -20.53 5.34
C GLU A 149 14.24 -21.07 6.39
N VAL A 150 13.01 -20.57 6.37
CA VAL A 150 12.01 -20.93 7.38
C VAL A 150 11.47 -22.34 7.10
N LEU A 151 11.51 -23.20 8.11
CA LEU A 151 10.99 -24.56 8.02
C LEU A 151 9.46 -24.58 7.86
N GLY A 152 8.94 -25.58 7.15
CA GLY A 152 7.51 -25.72 6.88
C GLY A 152 6.65 -25.84 8.14
N HIS A 153 7.21 -26.39 9.22
CA HIS A 153 6.55 -26.57 10.51
C HIS A 153 6.70 -25.37 11.46
N ALA A 154 7.34 -24.27 11.03
CA ALA A 154 7.40 -23.07 11.84
C ALA A 154 5.97 -22.53 12.12
N PRO A 155 5.71 -22.01 13.33
CA PRO A 155 4.43 -21.39 13.66
C PRO A 155 4.10 -20.22 12.72
N PRO A 156 2.82 -19.82 12.59
CA PRO A 156 2.48 -18.57 11.93
C PRO A 156 3.01 -17.38 12.75
N ASP A 157 3.24 -16.22 12.11
CA ASP A 157 3.48 -14.94 12.82
C ASP A 157 2.19 -14.46 13.51
N TYR A 158 1.05 -14.67 12.85
CA TYR A 158 -0.27 -14.26 13.32
C TYR A 158 -1.26 -15.43 13.25
N LEU A 159 -1.94 -15.74 14.35
CA LEU A 159 -3.05 -16.69 14.35
C LEU A 159 -4.37 -15.92 14.49
N VAL A 160 -5.18 -15.98 13.45
CA VAL A 160 -6.53 -15.42 13.41
C VAL A 160 -7.52 -16.46 13.93
N GLU A 161 -8.05 -16.23 15.12
CA GLU A 161 -9.12 -17.01 15.72
C GLU A 161 -10.46 -16.31 15.47
N LEU A 162 -11.41 -17.01 14.85
CA LEU A 162 -12.78 -16.58 14.67
C LEU A 162 -13.66 -17.22 15.75
N ARG A 163 -14.14 -16.43 16.72
CA ARG A 163 -15.06 -16.90 17.76
C ARG A 163 -16.51 -16.58 17.35
N PRO A 164 -17.39 -17.59 17.18
CA PRO A 164 -18.78 -17.33 16.84
C PRO A 164 -19.46 -16.41 17.87
N VAL A 165 -20.25 -15.45 17.40
CA VAL A 165 -21.05 -14.55 18.24
C VAL A 165 -22.47 -14.42 17.69
N GLU A 166 -23.44 -14.22 18.58
CA GLU A 166 -24.86 -14.09 18.18
C GLU A 166 -25.13 -12.79 17.41
N ALA A 167 -24.46 -11.70 17.80
CA ALA A 167 -24.64 -10.37 17.23
C ALA A 167 -23.32 -9.79 16.73
N ARG A 168 -23.40 -8.92 15.71
CA ARG A 168 -22.24 -8.21 15.17
C ARG A 168 -21.56 -7.35 16.22
N LEU A 169 -20.24 -7.42 16.26
CA LEU A 169 -19.41 -6.62 17.16
C LEU A 169 -19.03 -5.31 16.50
N GLN A 170 -19.53 -4.20 17.04
CA GLN A 170 -19.13 -2.86 16.59
C GLN A 170 -17.74 -2.50 17.09
N VAL A 171 -16.89 -2.02 16.18
CA VAL A 171 -15.51 -1.65 16.49
C VAL A 171 -15.49 -0.20 16.96
N ARG A 172 -15.05 0.02 18.20
CA ARG A 172 -15.01 1.34 18.84
C ARG A 172 -13.63 2.00 18.82
N SER A 173 -12.59 1.22 18.55
CA SER A 173 -11.20 1.69 18.55
C SER A 173 -10.38 0.85 17.58
N SER A 174 -9.40 1.49 16.93
CA SER A 174 -8.42 0.77 16.12
C SER A 174 -7.42 0.08 17.06
N PRO A 175 -6.99 -1.17 16.77
CA PRO A 175 -6.02 -1.84 17.60
C PRO A 175 -4.64 -1.21 17.39
N PRO A 176 -3.73 -1.25 18.37
CA PRO A 176 -2.34 -0.88 18.12
C PRO A 176 -1.74 -1.81 17.06
N PRO A 177 -0.68 -1.39 16.37
CA PRO A 177 0.04 -2.27 15.45
C PRO A 177 0.44 -3.60 16.11
N LEU A 178 0.19 -4.72 15.44
CA LEU A 178 0.42 -6.06 15.99
C LEU A 178 1.87 -6.26 16.46
N ARG A 179 2.85 -5.64 15.76
CA ARG A 179 4.26 -5.72 16.16
C ARG A 179 4.61 -4.88 17.38
N ASP A 180 3.84 -3.85 17.69
CA ASP A 180 4.04 -3.05 18.90
C ASP A 180 3.63 -3.82 20.16
N LEU A 181 2.84 -4.88 19.99
CA LEU A 181 2.48 -5.80 21.06
C LEU A 181 3.60 -6.79 21.41
N ILE A 182 4.60 -6.96 20.54
CA ILE A 182 5.76 -7.79 20.85
C ILE A 182 6.58 -7.04 21.90
N PRO A 183 6.84 -7.63 23.08
CA PRO A 183 7.67 -7.00 24.09
C PRO A 183 8.99 -6.56 23.46
N LYS A 184 9.27 -5.26 23.49
CA LYS A 184 10.60 -4.76 23.15
C LYS A 184 11.52 -5.39 24.19
N ALA A 185 12.23 -6.46 23.83
CA ALA A 185 13.17 -7.13 24.71
C ALA A 185 13.99 -6.01 25.37
N GLU A 186 13.85 -5.84 26.68
CA GLU A 186 14.62 -4.83 27.39
C GLU A 186 16.07 -5.20 27.14
N ARG A 187 16.74 -4.47 26.23
CA ARG A 187 18.16 -4.61 25.92
C ARG A 187 18.99 -4.08 27.10
N LYS A 188 18.63 -4.44 28.33
CA LYS A 188 19.40 -4.27 29.54
C LYS A 188 20.25 -5.52 29.71
N GLY A 189 21.48 -5.45 29.19
CA GLY A 189 22.61 -6.04 29.91
C GLY A 189 23.11 -7.41 29.47
N GLN A 190 22.58 -8.06 28.42
CA GLN A 190 23.32 -9.18 27.83
C GLN A 190 24.39 -8.63 26.88
N ALA A 191 25.60 -8.54 27.44
CA ALA A 191 26.82 -8.18 26.79
C ALA A 191 26.98 -8.89 25.44
N LYS A 192 27.44 -8.11 24.46
CA LYS A 192 28.04 -8.52 23.17
C LYS A 192 28.62 -9.95 23.22
N ILE A 193 27.80 -10.97 22.93
CA ILE A 193 28.34 -12.18 22.34
C ILE A 193 28.68 -11.75 20.92
N ALA A 194 29.97 -11.56 20.67
CA ALA A 194 30.49 -11.24 19.36
C ALA A 194 29.94 -12.29 18.39
N PHE A 195 29.02 -11.86 17.53
CA PHE A 195 28.55 -12.66 16.40
C PHE A 195 29.79 -12.93 15.55
N GLN A 196 30.43 -14.08 15.75
CA GLN A 196 31.53 -14.47 14.89
C GLN A 196 30.90 -14.70 13.51
N PRO A 197 31.31 -13.95 12.47
CA PRO A 197 30.81 -14.20 11.13
C PRO A 197 31.16 -15.65 10.80
N ARG A 198 30.15 -16.52 10.69
CA ARG A 198 30.33 -17.92 10.30
C ARG A 198 31.06 -17.91 8.97
N ARG A 199 32.33 -18.31 9.01
CA ARG A 199 33.17 -18.47 7.82
C ARG A 199 32.41 -19.39 6.87
N LYS A 200 31.97 -18.84 5.73
CA LYS A 200 31.55 -19.63 4.58
C LYS A 200 32.67 -20.64 4.33
N ARG A 201 32.40 -21.94 4.53
CA ARG A 201 33.29 -23.01 4.09
C ARG A 201 33.38 -22.89 2.57
N SER A 202 34.43 -22.25 2.10
CA SER A 202 34.82 -22.33 0.70
C SER A 202 35.13 -23.79 0.42
N LEU A 203 34.29 -24.43 -0.39
CA LEU A 203 34.60 -25.71 -1.03
C LEU A 203 35.93 -25.55 -1.77
N SER A 204 36.97 -26.18 -1.22
CA SER A 204 38.30 -26.25 -1.80
C SER A 204 38.25 -27.07 -3.09
N THR A 205 38.18 -26.41 -4.23
CA THR A 205 38.52 -27.01 -5.53
C THR A 205 40.03 -27.23 -5.59
N ALA A 206 40.44 -28.49 -5.46
CA ALA A 206 41.81 -28.92 -5.67
C ALA A 206 42.21 -28.69 -7.15
N PRO A 207 43.43 -28.17 -7.43
CA PRO A 207 43.89 -27.96 -8.79
C PRO A 207 44.37 -29.28 -9.41
N VAL A 208 43.78 -29.67 -10.54
CA VAL A 208 44.28 -30.74 -11.41
C VAL A 208 45.54 -30.25 -12.12
N ALA A 209 46.65 -30.97 -11.90
CA ALA A 209 47.93 -30.72 -12.54
C ALA A 209 47.88 -31.01 -14.05
N VAL A 210 48.05 -29.98 -14.88
CA VAL A 210 48.20 -30.12 -16.33
C VAL A 210 49.68 -30.30 -16.67
N GLY A 211 50.02 -31.51 -17.12
CA GLY A 211 51.35 -31.88 -17.58
C GLY A 211 51.77 -31.14 -18.86
N ARG A 212 53.02 -30.68 -18.88
CA ARG A 212 53.69 -30.08 -20.04
C ARG A 212 53.97 -31.15 -21.11
N GLY A 213 53.33 -31.03 -22.27
CA GLY A 213 53.51 -31.92 -23.43
C GLY A 213 53.89 -31.18 -24.71
N ARG A 214 55.21 -31.12 -24.96
CA ARG A 214 55.95 -31.10 -26.24
C ARG A 214 55.23 -30.69 -27.55
N ARG A 215 55.77 -29.63 -28.17
CA ARG A 215 55.58 -29.20 -29.57
C ARG A 215 55.89 -30.33 -30.58
N ARG A 216 54.98 -30.54 -31.54
CA ARG A 216 55.29 -31.00 -32.90
C ARG A 216 54.54 -30.13 -33.90
N ARG A 217 55.29 -29.47 -34.79
CA ARG A 217 54.77 -28.86 -36.01
C ARG A 217 54.43 -29.97 -37.00
N VAL A 218 53.23 -29.97 -37.52
CA VAL A 218 52.89 -30.64 -38.78
C VAL A 218 52.06 -29.65 -39.58
N SER A 219 52.57 -29.31 -40.76
CA SER A 219 51.94 -28.53 -41.81
C SER A 219 50.94 -29.42 -42.54
N ILE A 220 49.68 -28.98 -42.66
CA ILE A 220 48.73 -29.51 -43.65
C ILE A 220 47.94 -28.32 -44.21
N ASP A 221 47.92 -28.29 -45.54
CA ASP A 221 47.27 -27.35 -46.46
C ASP A 221 45.73 -27.54 -46.53
N PRO A 222 44.99 -26.67 -47.25
CA PRO A 222 43.64 -26.24 -46.90
C PRO A 222 42.52 -27.04 -47.60
N GLU A 223 41.29 -26.65 -47.24
CA GLU A 223 39.97 -27.00 -47.79
C GLU A 223 39.15 -27.95 -46.93
N VAL A 224 38.06 -27.43 -46.38
CA VAL A 224 36.68 -27.86 -46.67
C VAL A 224 35.72 -26.98 -45.85
N VAL A 225 34.76 -26.43 -46.57
CA VAL A 225 33.62 -25.62 -46.13
C VAL A 225 32.77 -26.40 -45.11
N GLY A 226 32.45 -25.77 -43.99
CA GLY A 226 31.59 -26.36 -42.96
C GLY A 226 31.06 -25.30 -41.99
N THR A 227 29.82 -24.90 -42.24
CA THR A 227 28.96 -24.02 -41.43
C THR A 227 28.79 -24.50 -39.99
N GLY A 228 29.10 -23.65 -39.00
CA GLY A 228 28.85 -23.91 -37.59
C GLY A 228 28.79 -22.60 -36.78
N SER A 229 27.62 -22.35 -36.20
CA SER A 229 27.24 -21.17 -35.41
C SER A 229 28.13 -20.93 -34.19
N GLY A 230 28.84 -19.80 -34.17
CA GLY A 230 29.47 -19.27 -32.95
C GLY A 230 28.46 -18.50 -32.07
N PRO A 231 28.72 -18.37 -30.76
CA PRO A 231 27.86 -17.63 -29.83
C PRO A 231 27.82 -16.13 -30.16
N PRO A 232 26.72 -15.43 -29.85
CA PRO A 232 26.54 -14.03 -30.23
C PRO A 232 27.58 -13.14 -29.56
N LYS A 233 28.29 -12.35 -30.38
CA LYS A 233 29.12 -11.24 -29.89
C LYS A 233 28.22 -10.24 -29.15
N PRO A 234 28.65 -9.69 -28.00
CA PRO A 234 27.93 -8.61 -27.35
C PRO A 234 27.85 -7.40 -28.30
N PRO A 235 26.73 -6.65 -28.29
CA PRO A 235 26.54 -5.53 -29.19
C PRO A 235 27.62 -4.45 -28.97
N ARG A 236 28.05 -3.91 -30.12
CA ARG A 236 28.93 -2.75 -30.26
C ARG A 236 28.43 -1.59 -29.39
N HIS A 237 29.37 -0.94 -28.71
CA HIS A 237 29.24 0.37 -28.09
C HIS A 237 28.24 1.28 -28.83
N VAL A 238 27.16 1.64 -28.12
CA VAL A 238 26.36 2.82 -28.46
C VAL A 238 27.25 4.04 -28.23
N PRO A 239 27.39 4.96 -29.19
CA PRO A 239 28.13 6.20 -28.97
C PRO A 239 27.45 6.99 -27.86
N ALA A 240 28.22 7.36 -26.83
CA ALA A 240 27.81 8.33 -25.84
C ALA A 240 27.81 9.73 -26.47
N GLU A 241 26.83 10.01 -27.32
CA GLU A 241 26.45 11.40 -27.61
C GLU A 241 25.53 11.86 -26.48
N VAL A 242 26.16 12.20 -25.36
CA VAL A 242 25.57 13.10 -24.39
C VAL A 242 25.47 14.45 -25.11
N ALA A 243 24.31 14.76 -25.66
CA ALA A 243 24.02 16.09 -26.15
C ALA A 243 24.32 17.07 -25.01
N ALA A 244 25.30 17.96 -25.22
CA ALA A 244 25.64 18.97 -24.24
C ALA A 244 24.38 19.80 -23.96
N TYR A 245 23.91 19.77 -22.71
CA TYR A 245 22.80 20.59 -22.28
C TYR A 245 23.16 22.06 -22.50
N HIS A 246 22.58 22.69 -23.52
CA HIS A 246 22.67 24.12 -23.70
C HIS A 246 21.79 24.77 -22.62
N TYR A 247 22.47 25.49 -21.72
CA TYR A 247 21.85 26.20 -20.60
C TYR A 247 20.66 27.06 -21.06
N ASP A 248 20.76 27.69 -22.24
CA ASP A 248 19.72 28.55 -22.80
C ASP A 248 18.43 27.78 -23.16
N THR A 249 18.54 26.53 -23.61
CA THR A 249 17.39 25.67 -23.91
C THR A 249 16.67 25.24 -22.64
N VAL A 250 17.42 25.00 -21.56
CA VAL A 250 16.86 24.68 -20.24
C VAL A 250 16.18 25.90 -19.64
N VAL A 251 16.76 27.09 -19.79
CA VAL A 251 16.16 28.36 -19.33
C VAL A 251 14.90 28.70 -20.13
N ALA A 252 14.87 28.42 -21.44
CA ALA A 252 13.70 28.62 -22.28
C ALA A 252 12.55 27.68 -21.89
N ALA A 253 12.83 26.38 -21.72
CA ALA A 253 11.85 25.40 -21.23
C ALA A 253 11.38 25.71 -19.80
N PHE A 254 12.28 26.23 -18.94
CA PHE A 254 11.94 26.65 -17.59
C PHE A 254 11.03 27.90 -17.59
N LYS A 255 11.26 28.87 -18.49
CA LYS A 255 10.36 30.01 -18.67
C LYS A 255 9.00 29.60 -19.25
N GLU A 256 8.97 28.67 -20.20
CA GLU A 256 7.71 28.14 -20.75
C GLU A 256 6.87 27.42 -19.68
N VAL A 257 7.49 26.74 -18.71
CA VAL A 257 6.80 26.09 -17.59
C VAL A 257 6.41 27.07 -16.49
N VAL A 258 7.21 28.11 -16.25
CA VAL A 258 6.94 29.15 -15.23
C VAL A 258 5.87 30.15 -15.71
N ASP A 259 5.88 30.49 -17.00
CA ASP A 259 4.95 31.45 -17.62
C ASP A 259 3.76 30.74 -18.33
N GLY A 260 3.83 29.41 -18.47
CA GLY A 260 2.82 28.57 -19.11
C GLY A 260 1.61 28.29 -18.24
N ASN A 261 0.50 28.92 -18.62
CA ASN A 261 -0.88 28.72 -18.13
C ASN A 261 -1.46 27.30 -18.34
N THR A 262 -0.65 26.23 -18.39
CA THR A 262 -1.06 24.89 -18.86
C THR A 262 -1.59 23.93 -17.80
N LEU A 263 -2.00 24.45 -16.64
CA LEU A 263 -3.02 23.81 -15.83
C LEU A 263 -4.14 24.84 -15.70
N ALA A 264 -5.14 24.76 -16.59
CA ALA A 264 -6.34 25.53 -16.40
C ALA A 264 -6.83 25.27 -14.96
N PRO A 265 -6.90 26.29 -14.09
CA PRO A 265 -7.42 26.08 -12.76
C PRO A 265 -8.82 25.45 -12.89
N PRO A 266 -9.18 24.50 -12.02
CA PRO A 266 -10.55 24.00 -12.00
C PRO A 266 -11.51 25.19 -11.94
N ALA A 267 -12.63 25.08 -12.67
CA ALA A 267 -13.67 26.10 -12.69
C ALA A 267 -13.93 26.64 -11.27
N GLU A 268 -13.99 27.98 -11.15
CA GLU A 268 -14.06 28.76 -9.92
C GLU A 268 -14.52 27.96 -8.68
N LEU A 269 -13.61 27.75 -7.74
CA LEU A 269 -13.93 27.03 -6.49
C LEU A 269 -14.98 27.85 -5.71
N PRO A 270 -16.05 27.22 -5.20
CA PRO A 270 -17.13 27.92 -4.51
C PRO A 270 -16.69 28.52 -3.16
N VAL A 271 -15.62 28.00 -2.56
CA VAL A 271 -15.06 28.50 -1.30
C VAL A 271 -13.92 29.45 -1.61
N GLN A 272 -14.10 30.74 -1.32
CA GLN A 272 -13.07 31.75 -1.55
C GLN A 272 -12.05 31.82 -0.40
N ARG A 273 -12.45 31.46 0.82
CA ARG A 273 -11.64 31.68 2.03
C ARG A 273 -11.76 30.55 3.05
N LEU A 274 -10.64 30.22 3.68
CA LEU A 274 -10.53 29.24 4.75
C LEU A 274 -10.12 29.93 6.05
N ILE A 275 -10.80 29.59 7.14
CA ILE A 275 -10.46 30.08 8.47
C ILE A 275 -9.68 28.99 9.20
N PHE A 276 -8.38 29.23 9.40
CA PHE A 276 -7.54 28.37 10.23
C PHE A 276 -7.74 28.77 11.69
N GLN A 277 -8.29 27.87 12.49
CA GLN A 277 -8.45 28.05 13.94
C GLN A 277 -7.39 27.22 14.68
N PRO A 278 -6.35 27.86 15.24
CA PRO A 278 -5.32 27.16 16.00
C PRO A 278 -5.91 26.43 17.20
N ARG A 279 -5.33 25.29 17.60
CA ARG A 279 -5.72 24.59 18.84
C ARG A 279 -5.41 25.40 20.10
N ASP A 280 -4.38 26.25 20.03
CA ASP A 280 -4.04 27.16 21.11
C ASP A 280 -5.02 28.34 21.13
N LYS A 281 -5.76 28.46 22.23
CA LYS A 281 -6.76 29.51 22.43
C LYS A 281 -6.17 30.93 22.46
N ASN A 282 -4.85 31.05 22.64
CA ASN A 282 -4.16 32.34 22.65
C ASN A 282 -3.79 32.84 21.25
N LEU A 283 -3.90 31.99 20.22
CA LEU A 283 -3.60 32.37 18.84
C LEU A 283 -4.89 32.77 18.12
N ALA A 284 -4.86 33.92 17.44
CA ALA A 284 -5.98 34.38 16.65
C ALA A 284 -6.22 33.47 15.43
N ALA A 285 -7.49 33.30 15.06
CA ALA A 285 -7.85 32.65 13.81
C ALA A 285 -7.27 33.44 12.62
N HIS A 286 -6.79 32.72 11.61
CA HIS A 286 -6.21 33.33 10.41
C HIS A 286 -7.04 32.93 9.18
N GLU A 287 -7.54 33.93 8.46
CA GLU A 287 -8.27 33.75 7.22
C GLU A 287 -7.30 33.77 6.04
N VAL A 288 -7.39 32.76 5.17
CA VAL A 288 -6.53 32.61 3.99
C VAL A 288 -7.40 32.33 2.78
N GLU A 289 -7.16 33.07 1.70
CA GLU A 289 -7.82 32.82 0.42
C GLU A 289 -7.41 31.45 -0.15
N VAL A 290 -8.39 30.68 -0.64
CA VAL A 290 -8.18 29.31 -1.12
C VAL A 290 -7.17 29.28 -2.26
N ASP A 291 -7.25 30.21 -3.20
CA ASP A 291 -6.31 30.30 -4.32
C ASP A 291 -4.88 30.55 -3.86
N VAL A 292 -4.69 31.41 -2.85
CA VAL A 292 -3.38 31.69 -2.26
C VAL A 292 -2.84 30.44 -1.56
N LEU A 293 -3.69 29.69 -0.85
CA LEU A 293 -3.32 28.45 -0.20
C LEU A 293 -2.92 27.39 -1.23
N LEU A 294 -3.75 27.14 -2.24
CA LEU A 294 -3.49 26.15 -3.30
C LEU A 294 -2.20 26.49 -4.05
N LYS A 295 -1.97 27.76 -4.38
CA LYS A 295 -0.72 28.21 -5.00
C LYS A 295 0.49 27.93 -4.11
N LYS A 296 0.38 28.12 -2.80
CA LYS A 296 1.45 27.77 -1.84
C LYS A 296 1.67 26.27 -1.75
N ILE A 297 0.60 25.46 -1.69
CA ILE A 297 0.69 23.99 -1.67
C ILE A 297 1.41 23.50 -2.93
N THR A 298 0.98 23.95 -4.12
CA THR A 298 1.61 23.57 -5.39
C THR A 298 3.10 23.95 -5.42
N ARG A 299 3.45 25.16 -4.95
CA ARG A 299 4.86 25.59 -4.86
C ARG A 299 5.67 24.71 -3.91
N LEU A 300 5.12 24.34 -2.75
CA LEU A 300 5.80 23.48 -1.79
C LEU A 300 5.98 22.06 -2.31
N ARG A 301 4.98 21.51 -3.03
CA ARG A 301 5.11 20.20 -3.69
C ARG A 301 6.25 20.18 -4.70
N GLU A 302 6.35 21.21 -5.52
CA GLU A 302 7.42 21.29 -6.52
C GLU A 302 8.80 21.43 -5.85
N GLN A 303 8.90 22.23 -4.78
CA GLN A 303 10.11 22.33 -3.98
C GLN A 303 10.51 21.00 -3.32
N ALA A 304 9.53 20.27 -2.77
CA ALA A 304 9.76 18.95 -2.18
C ALA A 304 10.26 17.95 -3.23
N ARG A 305 9.65 17.92 -4.42
CA ARG A 305 10.07 17.07 -5.55
C ARG A 305 11.48 17.38 -6.03
N MET A 306 11.82 18.66 -6.13
CA MET A 306 13.20 19.08 -6.45
C MET A 306 14.20 18.66 -5.37
N LEU A 307 13.83 18.76 -4.10
CA LEU A 307 14.70 18.37 -2.99
C LEU A 307 14.91 16.85 -2.97
N GLU A 308 13.86 16.07 -3.20
CA GLU A 308 13.92 14.62 -3.38
C GLU A 308 14.87 14.23 -4.51
N GLY A 309 14.74 14.87 -5.68
CA GLY A 309 15.64 14.65 -6.82
C GLY A 309 17.11 14.97 -6.48
N LYS A 310 17.37 16.04 -5.71
CA LYS A 310 18.72 16.40 -5.25
C LYS A 310 19.28 15.39 -4.24
N VAL A 311 18.46 14.93 -3.30
CA VAL A 311 18.85 13.91 -2.32
C VAL A 311 19.20 12.60 -3.02
N ASN A 312 18.38 12.18 -3.99
CA ASN A 312 18.59 10.94 -4.75
C ASN A 312 19.78 11.02 -5.72
N GLY A 313 20.03 12.19 -6.29
CA GLY A 313 21.14 12.41 -7.23
C GLY A 313 22.50 12.61 -6.57
N ASN A 314 22.57 12.79 -5.25
CA ASN A 314 23.80 13.12 -4.56
C ASN A 314 24.64 11.86 -4.25
N LYS A 315 25.72 11.67 -5.01
CA LYS A 315 26.65 10.54 -4.86
C LYS A 315 27.47 10.56 -3.57
N ASN A 316 27.52 11.69 -2.86
CA ASN A 316 28.31 11.84 -1.64
C ASN A 316 27.53 11.49 -0.37
N LEU A 317 26.22 11.28 -0.46
CA LEU A 317 25.42 10.86 0.68
C LEU A 317 25.51 9.35 0.87
N SER A 318 25.64 8.90 2.12
CA SER A 318 25.50 7.49 2.42
C SER A 318 24.04 7.07 2.23
N ARG A 319 23.79 5.78 1.96
CA ARG A 319 22.42 5.26 1.85
C ARG A 319 21.57 5.55 3.10
N TYR A 320 22.20 5.59 4.27
CA TYR A 320 21.53 5.90 5.53
C TYR A 320 21.11 7.37 5.59
N ASP A 321 22.01 8.28 5.20
CA ASP A 321 21.70 9.72 5.18
C ASP A 321 20.66 10.06 4.11
N THR A 322 20.70 9.39 2.95
CA THR A 322 19.67 9.50 1.91
C THR A 322 18.30 9.11 2.47
N ALA A 323 18.18 7.96 3.15
CA ALA A 323 16.92 7.52 3.74
C ALA A 323 16.42 8.50 4.83
N GLY A 324 17.31 8.98 5.70
CA GLY A 324 16.98 9.95 6.74
C GLY A 324 16.52 11.31 6.20
N LEU A 325 16.99 11.71 5.01
CA LEU A 325 16.55 12.94 4.33
C LEU A 325 15.28 12.73 3.50
N GLN A 326 15.02 11.52 3.01
CA GLN A 326 13.81 11.19 2.27
C GLN A 326 12.57 11.16 3.18
N GLU A 327 12.68 10.63 4.39
CA GLU A 327 11.55 10.48 5.32
C GLU A 327 10.81 11.82 5.59
N PRO A 328 11.48 12.93 5.95
CA PRO A 328 10.81 14.23 6.11
C PRO A 328 10.16 14.76 4.83
N VAL A 329 10.72 14.45 3.66
CA VAL A 329 10.17 14.88 2.37
C VAL A 329 8.88 14.14 2.07
N THR A 330 8.85 12.83 2.31
CA THR A 330 7.65 12.00 2.16
C THR A 330 6.55 12.46 3.12
N LEU A 331 6.89 12.72 4.39
CA LEU A 331 5.93 13.26 5.37
C LEU A 331 5.36 14.61 4.95
N LEU A 332 6.19 15.51 4.40
CA LEU A 332 5.74 16.79 3.85
C LEU A 332 4.77 16.60 2.67
N GLN A 333 5.11 15.72 1.73
CA GLN A 333 4.24 15.45 0.56
C GLN A 333 2.88 14.89 1.01
N GLN A 334 2.87 13.93 1.95
CA GLN A 334 1.64 13.37 2.52
C GLN A 334 0.77 14.46 3.17
N ALA A 335 1.36 15.31 4.01
CA ALA A 335 0.63 16.39 4.67
C ALA A 335 0.03 17.39 3.66
N LEU A 336 0.74 17.70 2.57
CA LEU A 336 0.25 18.57 1.50
C LEU A 336 -0.92 17.92 0.73
N ASP A 337 -0.86 16.61 0.49
CA ASP A 337 -1.95 15.87 -0.17
C ASP A 337 -3.20 15.75 0.72
N GLU A 338 -3.03 15.54 2.03
CA GLU A 338 -4.12 15.57 2.99
C GLU A 338 -4.81 16.93 3.04
N MET A 339 -4.04 18.02 3.06
CA MET A 339 -4.58 19.38 2.99
C MET A 339 -5.39 19.59 1.71
N LEU A 340 -4.88 19.13 0.57
CA LEU A 340 -5.54 19.29 -0.72
C LEU A 340 -6.84 18.47 -0.79
N CYS A 341 -6.82 17.23 -0.27
CA CYS A 341 -8.04 16.43 -0.08
C CYS A 341 -9.06 17.13 0.82
N HIS A 342 -8.61 17.75 1.91
CA HIS A 342 -9.49 18.44 2.85
C HIS A 342 -10.14 19.68 2.21
N VAL A 343 -9.38 20.47 1.45
CA VAL A 343 -9.92 21.62 0.71
C VAL A 343 -10.94 21.14 -0.33
N SER A 344 -10.63 20.10 -1.10
CA SER A 344 -11.53 19.55 -2.12
C SER A 344 -12.83 18.98 -1.53
N ARG A 345 -12.77 18.30 -0.37
CA ARG A 345 -13.96 17.75 0.29
C ARG A 345 -14.85 18.82 0.90
N ASN A 346 -14.27 19.87 1.48
CA ASN A 346 -15.01 20.94 2.13
C ASN A 346 -15.39 22.09 1.20
N ALA A 347 -14.99 22.05 -0.07
CA ALA A 347 -15.49 22.91 -1.12
C ALA A 347 -16.97 22.61 -1.49
N VAL A 348 -17.78 22.15 -0.53
CA VAL A 348 -19.20 21.82 -0.69
C VAL A 348 -19.89 23.03 -1.28
N PHE A 349 -20.46 22.80 -2.46
CA PHE A 349 -21.29 23.71 -3.22
C PHE A 349 -22.36 24.30 -2.31
N GLU A 350 -22.25 25.59 -1.96
CA GLU A 350 -23.48 26.36 -1.82
C GLU A 350 -24.12 26.33 -3.20
N PRO A 351 -25.31 25.72 -3.39
CA PRO A 351 -26.00 25.84 -4.65
C PRO A 351 -26.22 27.34 -4.84
N LYS A 352 -25.50 27.92 -5.81
CA LYS A 352 -25.75 29.26 -6.32
C LYS A 352 -27.26 29.37 -6.43
N GLU A 353 -27.87 30.32 -5.71
CA GLU A 353 -29.33 30.48 -5.65
C GLU A 353 -29.91 30.18 -7.03
N PRO A 354 -30.91 29.30 -7.14
CA PRO A 354 -31.47 28.94 -8.43
C PRO A 354 -31.76 30.23 -9.19
N PRO A 355 -31.34 30.35 -10.47
CA PRO A 355 -31.54 31.56 -11.22
C PRO A 355 -32.99 32.01 -11.06
N PRO A 356 -33.25 33.32 -10.86
CA PRO A 356 -34.59 33.82 -10.60
C PRO A 356 -35.54 33.19 -11.60
N SER A 357 -36.53 32.47 -11.08
CA SER A 357 -37.49 31.70 -11.85
C SER A 357 -37.93 32.53 -13.05
N LEU A 358 -37.66 32.03 -14.27
CA LEU A 358 -38.12 32.65 -15.50
C LEU A 358 -39.60 33.01 -15.33
N PRO A 359 -40.04 34.21 -15.75
CA PRO A 359 -41.44 34.60 -15.65
C PRO A 359 -42.27 33.48 -16.26
N SER A 360 -43.16 32.91 -15.44
CA SER A 360 -44.04 31.80 -15.79
C SER A 360 -44.67 32.05 -17.16
N ASP A 361 -44.55 31.06 -18.05
CA ASP A 361 -45.12 31.13 -19.40
C ASP A 361 -46.56 31.67 -19.35
N PRO A 362 -46.94 32.57 -20.27
CA PRO A 362 -48.29 33.08 -20.33
C PRO A 362 -49.28 31.92 -20.42
N PRO A 363 -50.44 32.02 -19.73
CA PRO A 363 -51.40 30.92 -19.68
C PRO A 363 -51.78 30.47 -21.10
N PRO A 364 -51.87 29.15 -21.34
CA PRO A 364 -52.18 28.64 -22.66
C PRO A 364 -53.51 29.23 -23.14
N PRO A 365 -53.62 29.59 -24.44
CA PRO A 365 -54.84 30.15 -24.99
C PRO A 365 -56.02 29.20 -24.75
N PRO A 366 -57.23 29.73 -24.50
CA PRO A 366 -58.40 28.93 -24.21
C PRO A 366 -58.64 27.93 -25.35
N ARG A 367 -58.84 26.64 -24.99
CA ARG A 367 -59.10 25.59 -25.97
C ARG A 367 -60.35 25.95 -26.79
N PRO A 368 -60.31 25.83 -28.12
CA PRO A 368 -61.49 26.04 -28.94
C PRO A 368 -62.60 25.04 -28.53
N PRO A 369 -63.88 25.47 -28.55
CA PRO A 369 -64.99 24.63 -28.14
C PRO A 369 -65.05 23.38 -29.01
N GLN A 370 -65.02 22.21 -28.37
CA GLN A 370 -65.15 20.95 -29.09
C GLN A 370 -66.58 20.81 -29.65
N PRO A 371 -66.73 20.36 -30.91
CA PRO A 371 -68.03 20.14 -31.51
C PRO A 371 -68.77 19.03 -30.73
N ARG A 372 -69.96 19.37 -30.24
CA ARG A 372 -70.87 18.41 -29.62
C ARG A 372 -71.33 17.44 -30.70
N LEU A 373 -70.88 16.19 -30.61
CA LEU A 373 -71.47 15.08 -31.34
C LEU A 373 -72.90 14.88 -30.81
N THR A 374 -73.87 15.36 -31.57
CA THR A 374 -75.28 14.96 -31.45
C THR A 374 -75.38 13.52 -31.95
N LEU A 375 -75.73 12.61 -31.06
CA LEU A 375 -76.17 11.25 -31.40
C LEU A 375 -77.64 11.35 -31.79
N ASP A 376 -77.92 11.09 -33.07
CA ASP A 376 -79.24 10.73 -33.59
C ASP A 376 -79.45 9.21 -33.52
#